data_AF-A0A0D6L3K6-F1
#
_entry.id   AF-A0A0D6L3K6-F1
#
_cell.length_a   1.000
_cell.length_b   1.000
_cell.length_c   1.000
_cell.angle_alpha   90.00
_cell.angle_beta   90.00
_cell.angle_gamma   90.00
#
_symmetry.space_group_name_H-M   'P 1'
#
loop_
_entity.id
_entity.type
_entity.pdbx_description
1 polymer ?
#
loop_
_entity_poly.entity_id
_entity_poly.type
_entity_poly.pdbx_seq_one_letter_code
_entity_poly.pdbx_strand_id
1 'polypeptide(L)'
;LPFCSFHHKNRVRLPENAFLVKPIPKQPWELTSDKITMVSKIGSGAYGEVWAGAMKESQNKPPIDVAIKVKKVNDKNKSKIDEMYREARLMRQYKHKWVIDIVIVTKILQ
;
A
#
# COMPACT_ATOMS: atom_id res chain seq x y z
N LEU A 1 -12.44 12.62 -7.39
CA LEU A 1 -13.31 12.01 -8.42
C LEU A 1 -14.66 12.75 -8.43
N PRO A 2 -15.02 13.45 -9.52
CA PRO A 2 -16.26 14.24 -9.62
C PRO A 2 -17.52 13.40 -9.40
N PHE A 3 -17.54 12.18 -9.94
CA PHE A 3 -18.64 11.23 -9.82
C PHE A 3 -19.03 10.89 -8.37
N CYS A 4 -18.08 10.41 -7.56
CA CYS A 4 -18.36 10.06 -6.17
C CYS A 4 -18.82 11.28 -5.35
N SER A 5 -18.24 12.46 -5.62
CA SER A 5 -18.66 13.69 -4.95
C SER A 5 -20.08 14.09 -5.31
N PHE A 6 -20.51 13.90 -6.55
CA PHE A 6 -21.86 14.21 -7.02
C PHE A 6 -22.89 13.29 -6.34
N HIS A 7 -22.69 11.98 -6.39
CA HIS A 7 -23.62 11.01 -5.79
C HIS A 7 -23.69 11.10 -4.27
N HIS A 8 -22.58 11.40 -3.60
CA HIS A 8 -22.55 11.60 -2.15
C HIS A 8 -23.27 12.89 -1.72
N LYS A 9 -23.01 14.02 -2.38
CA LYS A 9 -23.63 15.32 -2.04
C LYS A 9 -25.12 15.37 -2.37
N ASN A 10 -25.49 14.89 -3.55
CA ASN A 10 -26.87 14.97 -4.05
C ASN A 10 -27.74 13.78 -3.65
N ARG A 11 -27.19 12.83 -2.86
CA ARG A 11 -27.88 11.59 -2.46
C ARG A 11 -28.52 10.88 -3.66
N VAL A 12 -27.82 10.84 -4.79
CA VAL A 12 -28.32 10.19 -6.01
C VAL A 12 -28.03 8.70 -5.93
N ARG A 13 -29.07 7.88 -6.18
CA ARG A 13 -28.96 6.42 -6.18
C ARG A 13 -27.96 5.95 -7.23
N LEU A 14 -27.17 4.95 -6.86
CA LEU A 14 -26.38 4.16 -7.80
C LEU A 14 -27.30 3.16 -8.54
N PRO A 15 -26.86 2.61 -9.68
CA PRO A 15 -27.64 1.62 -10.44
C PRO A 15 -28.12 0.43 -9.61
N GLU A 16 -27.38 0.09 -8.56
CA GLU A 16 -27.62 -1.00 -7.63
C GLU A 16 -28.62 -0.65 -6.52
N ASN A 17 -29.32 0.48 -6.64
CA ASN A 17 -30.25 1.03 -5.65
C ASN A 17 -29.59 1.34 -4.29
N ALA A 18 -28.29 1.64 -4.30
CA ALA A 18 -27.49 1.99 -3.14
C ALA A 18 -27.13 3.49 -3.09
N PHE A 19 -26.79 4.00 -1.90
CA PHE A 19 -26.36 5.39 -1.68
C PHE A 19 -24.94 5.47 -1.15
N LEU A 20 -24.18 6.50 -1.57
CA LEU A 20 -22.89 6.83 -0.96
C LEU A 20 -23.10 7.60 0.35
N VAL A 21 -22.83 6.94 1.49
CA VAL A 21 -23.09 7.50 2.82
C VAL A 21 -21.85 8.13 3.46
N LYS A 22 -20.73 7.41 3.50
CA LYS A 22 -19.51 7.88 4.18
C LYS A 22 -18.28 7.58 3.34
N PRO A 23 -17.49 8.59 2.95
CA PRO A 23 -16.22 8.35 2.30
C PRO A 23 -15.23 7.70 3.28
N ILE A 24 -14.47 6.71 2.81
CA ILE A 24 -13.38 6.09 3.57
C ILE A 24 -12.08 6.76 3.12
N PRO A 25 -11.43 7.57 3.96
CA PRO A 25 -10.18 8.22 3.58
C PRO A 25 -9.05 7.20 3.50
N LYS A 26 -8.06 7.51 2.64
CA LYS A 26 -6.79 6.78 2.62
C LYS A 26 -6.15 6.84 3.98
N GLN A 27 -5.62 5.71 4.41
CA GLN A 27 -5.00 5.59 5.72
C GLN A 27 -3.53 6.03 5.66
N PRO A 28 -2.94 6.53 6.77
CA PRO A 28 -1.56 7.04 6.76
C PRO A 28 -0.50 6.05 6.28
N TRP A 29 -0.75 4.75 6.49
CA TRP A 29 0.12 3.65 6.06
C TRP A 29 -0.02 3.29 4.58
N GLU A 30 -0.99 3.86 3.87
CA GLU A 30 -1.14 3.65 2.42
C GLU A 30 -0.12 4.51 1.70
N LEU A 31 0.94 3.87 1.25
CA LEU A 31 2.00 4.52 0.50
C LEU A 31 1.60 4.67 -0.96
N THR A 32 1.92 5.83 -1.50
CA THR A 32 1.84 6.11 -2.94
C THR A 32 3.24 6.01 -3.55
N SER A 33 3.33 5.65 -4.82
CA SER A 33 4.61 5.34 -5.48
C SER A 33 5.59 6.52 -5.49
N ASP A 34 5.09 7.76 -5.46
CA ASP A 34 5.86 9.00 -5.38
C ASP A 34 6.57 9.19 -4.03
N LYS A 35 6.11 8.51 -2.97
CA LYS A 35 6.74 8.59 -1.64
C LYS A 35 7.91 7.64 -1.46
N ILE A 36 8.21 6.77 -2.43
CA ILE A 36 9.18 5.70 -2.29
C ILE A 36 10.18 5.72 -3.44
N THR A 37 11.45 5.68 -3.10
CA THR A 37 12.55 5.55 -4.06
C THR A 37 13.24 4.21 -3.83
N MET A 38 13.19 3.32 -4.82
CA MET A 38 13.98 2.08 -4.82
C MET A 38 15.39 2.40 -5.30
N VAL A 39 16.41 1.93 -4.57
CA VAL A 39 17.82 2.22 -4.85
C VAL A 39 18.52 0.98 -5.40
N SER A 40 18.57 -0.10 -4.62
CA SER A 40 19.30 -1.31 -5.01
C SER A 40 18.62 -2.58 -4.50
N LYS A 41 18.75 -3.67 -5.23
CA LYS A 41 18.25 -4.98 -4.79
C LYS A 41 19.19 -5.53 -3.73
N ILE A 42 18.65 -5.84 -2.54
CA ILE A 42 19.41 -6.38 -1.41
C ILE A 42 19.12 -7.86 -1.15
N GLY A 43 18.08 -8.43 -1.77
CA GLY A 43 17.82 -9.85 -1.66
C GLY A 43 16.74 -10.36 -2.62
N SER A 44 16.72 -11.67 -2.81
CA SER A 44 15.55 -12.37 -3.34
C SER A 44 15.39 -13.73 -2.67
N GLY A 45 14.15 -14.14 -2.47
CA GLY A 45 13.80 -15.46 -1.94
C GLY A 45 12.42 -15.90 -2.40
N ALA A 46 11.94 -17.00 -1.83
CA ALA A 46 10.62 -17.57 -2.15
C ALA A 46 9.46 -16.57 -1.98
N TYR A 47 9.63 -15.56 -1.13
CA TYR A 47 8.62 -14.57 -0.79
C TYR A 47 8.67 -13.28 -1.64
N GLY A 48 9.60 -13.19 -2.61
CA GLY A 48 9.76 -12.05 -3.49
C GLY A 48 11.16 -11.43 -3.45
N GLU A 49 11.27 -10.25 -4.04
CA GLU A 49 12.50 -9.46 -4.09
C GLU A 49 12.48 -8.41 -2.98
N VAL A 50 13.63 -8.12 -2.38
CA VAL A 50 13.77 -7.07 -1.39
C VAL A 50 14.76 -6.04 -1.91
N TRP A 51 14.39 -4.78 -1.83
CA TRP A 51 15.17 -3.64 -2.30
C TRP A 51 15.46 -2.70 -1.13
N ALA A 52 16.68 -2.16 -1.05
CA ALA A 52 16.94 -0.99 -0.25
C ALA A 52 16.38 0.24 -0.96
N GLY A 53 15.85 1.18 -0.20
CA GLY A 53 15.30 2.42 -0.73
C GLY A 53 15.10 3.47 0.35
N ALA A 54 14.50 4.58 -0.04
CA ALA A 54 14.15 5.67 0.86
C ALA A 54 12.65 5.98 0.77
N MET A 55 12.02 6.27 1.90
CA MET A 55 10.61 6.64 2.01
C MET A 55 10.47 8.06 2.53
N LYS A 56 9.69 8.89 1.85
CA LYS A 56 9.34 10.25 2.26
C LYS A 56 7.96 10.25 2.94
N GLU A 57 7.95 10.28 4.27
CA GLU A 57 6.71 10.29 5.06
C GLU A 57 5.92 11.60 4.86
N SER A 58 6.63 12.74 4.81
CA SER A 58 6.06 14.07 4.65
C SER A 58 7.02 14.99 3.89
N GLN A 59 6.51 16.09 3.32
CA GLN A 59 7.32 17.08 2.60
C GLN A 59 8.42 17.70 3.48
N ASN A 60 8.16 17.83 4.78
CA ASN A 60 9.02 18.52 5.75
C ASN A 60 9.94 17.59 6.55
N LYS A 61 9.92 16.28 6.30
CA LYS A 61 10.77 15.31 7.00
C LYS A 61 11.83 14.75 6.05
N PRO A 62 13.05 14.46 6.54
CA PRO A 62 14.04 13.77 5.74
C PRO A 62 13.53 12.39 5.33
N PRO A 63 13.96 11.86 4.17
CA PRO A 63 13.67 10.49 3.79
C PRO A 63 14.21 9.50 4.83
N ILE A 64 13.49 8.40 5.01
CA ILE A 64 13.85 7.31 5.92
C ILE A 64 14.31 6.13 5.08
N ASP A 65 15.46 5.55 5.42
CA ASP A 65 15.93 4.34 4.76
C ASP A 65 15.03 3.15 5.09
N VAL A 66 14.60 2.42 4.07
CA VAL A 66 13.62 1.34 4.17
C VAL A 66 14.02 0.13 3.34
N ALA A 67 13.61 -1.05 3.81
CA ALA A 67 13.57 -2.26 3.00
C ALA A 67 12.20 -2.38 2.33
N ILE A 68 12.20 -2.56 1.00
CA ILE A 68 11.03 -2.59 0.14
C ILE A 68 10.86 -4.02 -0.36
N LYS A 69 9.87 -4.73 0.17
CA LYS A 69 9.51 -6.08 -0.31
C LYS A 69 8.57 -5.96 -1.51
N VAL A 70 9.02 -6.47 -2.65
CA VAL A 70 8.32 -6.43 -3.94
C VAL A 70 7.87 -7.85 -4.32
N LYS A 71 6.57 -8.02 -4.56
CA LYS A 71 6.02 -9.25 -5.17
C LYS A 71 5.59 -8.95 -6.60
N LYS A 72 6.08 -9.73 -7.55
CA LYS A 72 5.58 -9.72 -8.94
C LYS A 72 4.23 -10.44 -8.97
N VAL A 73 3.18 -9.68 -9.26
CA VAL A 73 1.82 -10.19 -9.39
C VAL A 73 1.46 -10.26 -10.87
N ASN A 74 0.89 -11.37 -11.30
CA ASN A 74 0.26 -11.54 -12.61
C ASN A 74 -1.16 -12.09 -12.42
N ASP A 75 -1.97 -12.14 -13.49
CA ASP A 75 -3.38 -12.58 -13.38
C ASP A 75 -3.55 -13.99 -12.81
N LYS A 76 -2.54 -14.85 -12.96
CA LYS A 76 -2.53 -16.22 -12.43
C LYS A 76 -2.26 -16.29 -10.92
N ASN A 77 -1.76 -15.22 -10.31
CA ASN A 77 -1.27 -15.19 -8.93
C ASN A 77 -2.01 -14.18 -8.04
N LYS A 78 -3.28 -13.88 -8.33
CA LYS A 78 -4.09 -12.95 -7.51
C LYS A 78 -4.17 -13.37 -6.03
N SER A 79 -4.14 -14.67 -5.72
CA SER A 79 -4.08 -15.19 -4.34
C SER A 79 -2.84 -14.73 -3.56
N LYS A 80 -1.71 -14.45 -4.24
CA LYS A 80 -0.48 -13.95 -3.59
C LYS A 80 -0.63 -12.52 -3.08
N ILE A 81 -1.60 -11.77 -3.62
CA ILE A 81 -1.94 -10.43 -3.14
C ILE A 81 -2.54 -10.53 -1.73
N ASP A 82 -3.43 -11.49 -1.49
CA ASP A 82 -4.08 -11.67 -0.18
C ASP A 82 -3.08 -12.04 0.90
N GLU A 83 -2.14 -12.93 0.61
CA GLU A 83 -1.04 -13.26 1.54
C GLU A 83 -0.20 -12.03 1.89
N MET A 84 0.08 -11.17 0.90
CA MET A 84 0.82 -9.94 1.12
C MET A 84 0.01 -8.95 1.97
N TYR A 85 -1.30 -8.81 1.75
CA TYR A 85 -2.15 -7.99 2.61
C TYR A 85 -2.24 -8.54 4.04
N ARG A 86 -2.28 -9.88 4.20
CA ARG A 86 -2.22 -10.52 5.52
C ARG A 86 -0.93 -10.19 6.24
N GLU A 87 0.21 -10.33 5.56
CA GLU A 87 1.53 -9.99 6.10
C GLU A 87 1.60 -8.50 6.50
N ALA A 88 1.17 -7.59 5.62
CA ALA A 88 1.13 -6.16 5.91
C ALA A 88 0.25 -5.83 7.13
N ARG A 89 -0.92 -6.49 7.24
CA ARG A 89 -1.84 -6.30 8.36
C ARG A 89 -1.26 -6.80 9.68
N LEU A 90 -0.58 -7.92 9.65
CA LEU A 90 0.10 -8.49 10.82
C LEU A 90 1.22 -7.56 11.30
N MET A 91 2.09 -7.09 10.38
CA MET A 91 3.19 -6.20 10.73
C MET A 91 2.73 -4.86 11.31
N ARG A 92 1.58 -4.32 10.87
CA ARG A 92 1.00 -3.08 11.43
C ARG A 92 0.67 -3.17 12.93
N GLN A 93 0.42 -4.37 13.44
CA GLN A 93 0.07 -4.56 14.85
C GLN A 93 1.30 -4.60 15.76
N TYR A 94 2.47 -4.91 15.20
CA TYR A 94 3.71 -5.03 15.97
C TYR A 94 4.47 -3.70 15.97
N LYS A 95 4.48 -3.04 17.12
CA LYS A 95 5.39 -1.93 17.41
C LYS A 95 6.20 -2.27 18.64
N HIS A 96 7.39 -2.79 18.43
CA HIS A 96 8.27 -3.20 19.51
C HIS A 96 9.72 -2.91 19.15
N LYS A 97 10.53 -2.54 20.15
CA LYS A 97 11.94 -2.12 19.97
C LYS A 97 12.80 -3.11 19.16
N TRP A 98 12.47 -4.40 19.25
CA TRP A 98 13.21 -5.48 18.60
C TRP A 98 12.51 -6.09 17.38
N VAL A 99 11.38 -5.53 16.97
CA VAL A 99 10.65 -5.96 15.78
C VAL A 99 10.81 -4.91 14.69
N ILE A 100 11.13 -5.35 13.48
CA ILE A 100 11.35 -4.46 12.35
C ILE A 100 10.00 -3.87 11.91
N ASP A 101 9.92 -2.54 11.82
CA ASP A 101 8.82 -1.86 11.13
C ASP A 101 8.99 -2.06 9.61
N ILE A 102 8.26 -3.03 9.05
CA ILE A 102 8.36 -3.38 7.63
C ILE A 102 7.47 -2.46 6.79
N VAL A 103 8.07 -1.88 5.74
CA VAL A 103 7.36 -1.17 4.68
C VAL A 103 7.13 -2.13 3.49
N ILE A 104 5.88 -2.54 3.28
CA ILE A 104 5.51 -3.39 2.14
C ILE A 104 4.96 -2.50 1.01
N VAL A 105 5.53 -2.63 -0.19
CA VAL A 105 5.13 -1.85 -1.37
C VAL A 105 4.69 -2.79 -2.47
N THR A 106 3.44 -2.65 -2.90
CA THR A 106 2.91 -3.42 -4.02
C THR A 106 3.29 -2.74 -5.32
N LYS A 107 4.11 -3.40 -6.14
CA LYS A 107 4.28 -3.02 -7.55
C LYS A 107 3.51 -4.03 -8.40
N ILE A 108 2.33 -3.61 -8.86
CA ILE A 108 1.62 -4.35 -9.91
C ILE A 108 2.39 -4.04 -11.20
N LEU A 109 3.01 -5.07 -11.79
CA LEU A 109 3.52 -4.96 -13.16
C LEU A 109 2.27 -5.07 -14.05
N GLN A 110 1.84 -3.94 -14.61
CA GLN A 110 0.95 -3.95 -15.78
C GLN A 110 1.78 -4.29 -17.02
#